data_AF-A0A1G5XHS1-F1
#
_entry.id   AF-A0A1G5XHS1-F1
#
_cell.length_a   1.000
_cell.length_b   1.000
_cell.length_c   1.000
_cell.angle_alpha   90.00
_cell.angle_beta   90.00
_cell.angle_gamma   90.00
#
_symmetry.space_group_name_H-M   'P 1'
#
loop_
_entity.id
_entity.type
_entity.pdbx_description
1 polymer ?
#
loop_
_entity_poly.entity_id
_entity_poly.type
_entity_poly.pdbx_seq_one_letter_code
_entity_poly.pdbx_strand_id
1 'polypeptide(L)'
;MENSNLEKFCSEYFGGIVKPKHLSEFSQKTPQGNVISGYLSRKPNRFLGSIVITHLVKSDGSEADVEQFVQGFPKINYWDSRHQLKSEGKVRYFCNEKLDGTCLAIFPLKDENGNVIELVPKTRGKAVADDHILEMYSLIDKKAILDYFDGYSKDTTDVLFFELYGTLNRHEIAHMDTYIDIKLIGVYVDGKFLNDNEILSLPYDIVGLSVKSLFSIIKYEDESEFRIGWTIMEPRFEPYKFEITDTFPTLYDAIQEIKLMLQRINDEYYRFNKRSLIEGVVINGVHLNGTQMYLKIKPDNIVKAFKDPKGISRRFILKEVRKYFDEYGSEVRELYGEDENHYLEYVMRNLEEEFPNELVNMPKTKKRIKKVFMDVWDSKIPSVSLQNIAEKLIKEYPDEEIPKLMAIFASEYPSKKKDSRHVYTILTNIEKRM
;
A
#
# COMPACT_ATOMS: atom_id res chain seq x y z
N MET A 1 25.78 18.40 -17.88
CA MET A 1 25.00 17.43 -18.67
C MET A 1 23.91 16.77 -17.83
N GLU A 2 24.15 16.35 -16.58
CA GLU A 2 23.11 15.78 -15.70
C GLU A 2 21.90 16.70 -15.47
N ASN A 3 22.11 18.00 -15.19
CA ASN A 3 21.00 18.94 -14.97
C ASN A 3 20.08 19.11 -16.21
N SER A 4 20.60 18.98 -17.44
CA SER A 4 19.74 19.12 -18.63
C SER A 4 18.84 17.91 -18.86
N ASN A 5 19.31 16.71 -18.50
CA ASN A 5 18.50 15.48 -18.63
C ASN A 5 17.40 15.43 -17.56
N LEU A 6 17.70 15.85 -16.33
CA LEU A 6 16.67 15.98 -15.27
C LEU A 6 15.57 16.99 -15.63
N GLU A 7 15.95 18.13 -16.23
CA GLU A 7 14.99 19.12 -16.71
C GLU A 7 14.13 18.59 -17.86
N LYS A 8 14.73 17.85 -18.82
CA LYS A 8 14.01 17.13 -19.88
C LYS A 8 12.94 16.21 -19.27
N PHE A 9 13.32 15.31 -18.36
CA PHE A 9 12.37 14.37 -17.73
C PHE A 9 11.26 15.07 -16.96
N CYS A 10 11.61 16.12 -16.20
CA CYS A 10 10.62 16.95 -15.49
C CYS A 10 9.58 17.55 -16.43
N SER A 11 9.98 18.00 -17.61
CA SER A 11 9.07 18.54 -18.61
C SER A 11 8.23 17.45 -19.27
N GLU A 12 8.87 16.41 -19.79
CA GLU A 12 8.28 15.37 -20.63
C GLU A 12 7.31 14.47 -19.87
N TYR A 13 7.76 13.89 -18.76
CA TYR A 13 6.97 12.91 -18.00
C TYR A 13 6.10 13.53 -16.92
N PHE A 14 6.52 14.67 -16.39
CA PHE A 14 5.87 15.29 -15.23
C PHE A 14 5.18 16.62 -15.54
N GLY A 15 5.16 17.07 -16.81
CA GLY A 15 4.52 18.31 -17.24
C GLY A 15 5.05 19.56 -16.51
N GLY A 16 6.31 19.54 -16.09
CA GLY A 16 6.95 20.60 -15.31
C GLY A 16 6.48 20.72 -13.85
N ILE A 17 5.57 19.85 -13.39
CA ILE A 17 5.05 19.86 -12.02
C ILE A 17 6.12 19.32 -11.06
N VAL A 18 6.77 18.21 -11.40
CA VAL A 18 7.94 17.71 -10.66
C VAL A 18 9.16 18.53 -11.10
N LYS A 19 10.06 18.81 -10.16
CA LYS A 19 11.29 19.60 -10.39
C LYS A 19 12.48 18.71 -10.03
N PRO A 20 13.70 18.97 -10.55
CA PRO A 20 14.86 18.11 -10.32
C PRO A 20 15.11 17.78 -8.84
N LYS A 21 14.97 18.77 -7.94
CA LYS A 21 15.09 18.57 -6.48
C LYS A 21 14.13 17.56 -5.85
N HIS A 22 13.08 17.14 -6.56
CA HIS A 22 12.11 16.17 -6.10
C HIS A 22 12.34 14.78 -6.69
N LEU A 23 13.35 14.62 -7.54
CA LEU A 23 13.76 13.34 -8.11
C LEU A 23 14.94 12.81 -7.28
N SER A 24 14.82 11.57 -6.80
CA SER A 24 15.90 10.83 -6.17
C SER A 24 16.38 9.73 -7.12
N GLU A 25 17.68 9.61 -7.29
CA GLU A 25 18.27 8.50 -8.06
C GLU A 25 18.01 7.15 -7.39
N PHE A 26 17.95 6.09 -8.20
CA PHE A 26 17.91 4.72 -7.73
C PHE A 26 18.72 3.81 -8.64
N SER A 27 19.23 2.72 -8.06
CA SER A 27 19.76 1.55 -8.78
C SER A 27 19.36 0.32 -7.99
N GLN A 28 18.52 -0.54 -8.58
CA GLN A 28 17.90 -1.66 -7.85
C GLN A 28 17.84 -2.92 -8.72
N LYS A 29 18.07 -4.07 -8.07
CA LYS A 29 17.99 -5.39 -8.70
C LYS A 29 16.55 -5.89 -8.67
N THR A 30 16.07 -6.40 -9.80
CA THR A 30 14.74 -6.98 -9.98
C THR A 30 14.70 -8.46 -9.57
N PRO A 31 13.52 -9.06 -9.36
CA PRO A 31 13.38 -10.48 -9.02
C PRO A 31 14.09 -11.46 -9.96
N GLN A 32 14.08 -11.24 -11.27
CA GLN A 32 14.79 -12.08 -12.25
C GLN A 32 16.28 -11.73 -12.39
N GLY A 33 16.77 -10.77 -11.62
CA GLY A 33 18.19 -10.43 -11.50
C GLY A 33 18.69 -9.36 -12.46
N ASN A 34 17.78 -8.68 -13.18
CA ASN A 34 18.11 -7.46 -13.92
C ASN A 34 18.43 -6.31 -12.95
N VAL A 35 19.17 -5.31 -13.38
CA VAL A 35 19.41 -4.08 -12.60
C VAL A 35 18.83 -2.91 -13.37
N ILE A 36 17.92 -2.18 -12.72
CA ILE A 36 17.33 -0.96 -13.28
C ILE A 36 17.83 0.27 -12.52
N SER A 37 18.13 1.34 -13.23
CA SER A 37 18.49 2.62 -12.63
C SER A 37 17.79 3.79 -13.30
N GLY A 38 17.64 4.88 -12.55
CA GLY A 38 16.94 6.08 -13.01
C GLY A 38 16.49 6.96 -11.85
N TYR A 39 15.32 7.59 -12.01
CA TYR A 39 14.83 8.64 -11.11
C TYR A 39 13.45 8.34 -10.54
N LEU A 40 13.26 8.58 -9.23
CA LEU A 40 12.01 8.40 -8.51
C LEU A 40 11.47 9.73 -7.99
N SER A 41 10.20 10.03 -8.26
CA SER A 41 9.52 11.24 -7.80
C SER A 41 9.07 11.14 -6.34
N ARG A 42 9.62 12.03 -5.49
CA ARG A 42 9.25 12.21 -4.08
C ARG A 42 8.21 13.32 -3.86
N LYS A 43 7.73 13.97 -4.92
CA LYS A 43 6.80 15.10 -4.80
C LYS A 43 5.41 14.59 -4.36
N PRO A 44 4.80 15.15 -3.28
CA PRO A 44 3.51 14.67 -2.76
C PRO A 44 2.32 15.18 -3.60
N ASN A 45 2.25 14.75 -4.86
CA ASN A 45 1.20 15.10 -5.82
C ASN A 45 0.73 13.85 -6.58
N ARG A 46 0.09 14.03 -7.74
CA ARG A 46 -0.34 12.92 -8.63
C ARG A 46 0.80 12.03 -9.14
N PHE A 47 2.05 12.45 -9.03
CA PHE A 47 3.24 11.72 -9.48
C PHE A 47 4.07 11.13 -8.33
N LEU A 48 3.55 11.12 -7.11
CA LEU A 48 4.25 10.53 -5.98
C LEU A 48 4.59 9.06 -6.25
N GLY A 49 5.86 8.70 -6.11
CA GLY A 49 6.35 7.33 -6.32
C GLY A 49 6.41 6.87 -7.78
N SER A 50 6.21 7.78 -8.75
CA SER A 50 6.44 7.48 -10.17
C SER A 50 7.95 7.43 -10.44
N ILE A 51 8.37 6.59 -11.39
CA ILE A 51 9.77 6.43 -11.77
C ILE A 51 9.98 6.66 -13.27
N VAL A 52 11.18 7.09 -13.63
CA VAL A 52 11.71 7.04 -15.00
C VAL A 52 12.93 6.13 -14.94
N ILE A 53 12.86 4.99 -15.62
CA ILE A 53 13.99 4.06 -15.79
C ILE A 53 14.77 4.56 -17.01
N THR A 54 16.06 4.81 -16.81
CA THR A 54 16.95 5.37 -17.85
C THR A 54 18.00 4.38 -18.33
N HIS A 55 18.22 3.31 -17.56
CA HIS A 55 19.25 2.32 -17.86
C HIS A 55 18.88 0.95 -17.30
N LEU A 56 19.23 -0.09 -18.06
CA LEU A 56 18.94 -1.49 -17.79
C LEU A 56 20.20 -2.33 -18.00
N VAL A 57 20.57 -3.10 -16.98
CA VAL A 57 21.53 -4.21 -17.09
C VAL A 57 20.73 -5.51 -17.00
N LYS A 58 20.69 -6.29 -18.07
CA LYS A 58 19.99 -7.59 -18.09
C LYS A 58 20.74 -8.62 -17.27
N SER A 59 20.08 -9.70 -16.88
CA SER A 59 20.67 -10.79 -16.08
C SER A 59 21.88 -11.48 -16.76
N ASP A 60 22.00 -11.38 -18.08
CA ASP A 60 23.14 -11.88 -18.85
C ASP A 60 24.35 -10.91 -18.91
N GLY A 61 24.22 -9.74 -18.26
CA GLY A 61 25.24 -8.69 -18.21
C GLY A 61 25.19 -7.71 -19.38
N SER A 62 24.26 -7.85 -20.33
CA SER A 62 24.07 -6.87 -21.40
C SER A 62 23.48 -5.56 -20.85
N GLU A 63 23.99 -4.44 -21.33
CA GLU A 63 23.59 -3.11 -20.87
C GLU A 63 22.89 -2.36 -22.01
N ALA A 64 21.83 -1.63 -21.66
CA ALA A 64 21.12 -0.78 -22.61
C ALA A 64 20.58 0.48 -21.94
N ASP A 65 20.66 1.59 -22.67
CA ASP A 65 19.90 2.79 -22.33
C ASP A 65 18.45 2.58 -22.73
N VAL A 66 17.55 2.81 -21.79
CA VAL A 66 16.10 2.66 -21.96
C VAL A 66 15.43 3.93 -21.46
N GLU A 67 14.22 4.25 -21.94
CA GLU A 67 13.45 5.37 -21.37
C GLU A 67 12.04 4.88 -21.09
N GLN A 68 11.79 4.46 -19.85
CA GLN A 68 10.51 3.92 -19.44
C GLN A 68 9.95 4.69 -18.24
N PHE A 69 8.81 5.35 -18.45
CA PHE A 69 8.05 5.97 -17.37
C PHE A 69 7.07 4.97 -16.76
N VAL A 70 7.05 4.89 -15.43
CA VAL A 70 6.10 4.09 -14.65
C VAL A 70 5.39 5.01 -13.68
N GLN A 71 4.08 5.15 -13.87
CA GLN A 71 3.24 6.00 -13.04
C GLN A 71 3.13 5.42 -11.61
N GLY A 72 3.27 6.28 -10.60
CA GLY A 72 2.99 5.96 -9.21
C GLY A 72 1.50 6.11 -8.87
N PHE A 73 1.02 5.44 -7.83
CA PHE A 73 -0.37 5.60 -7.40
C PHE A 73 -0.60 7.03 -6.89
N PRO A 74 -1.65 7.74 -7.36
CA PRO A 74 -1.83 9.14 -7.05
C PRO A 74 -2.14 9.30 -5.57
N LYS A 75 -1.85 10.49 -5.04
CA LYS A 75 -2.22 10.83 -3.68
C LYS A 75 -3.74 10.75 -3.49
N ILE A 76 -4.18 9.92 -2.54
CA ILE A 76 -5.58 9.82 -2.11
C ILE A 76 -5.87 10.94 -1.11
N ASN A 77 -6.88 11.76 -1.40
CA ASN A 77 -7.22 12.92 -0.57
C ASN A 77 -8.34 12.59 0.41
N TYR A 78 -8.36 13.27 1.55
CA TYR A 78 -9.56 13.30 2.38
C TYR A 78 -10.65 14.10 1.67
N TRP A 79 -11.91 13.70 1.83
CA TRP A 79 -13.03 14.54 1.46
C TRP A 79 -13.05 15.80 2.34
N ASP A 80 -12.75 16.95 1.74
CA ASP A 80 -12.79 18.27 2.37
C ASP A 80 -13.31 19.32 1.39
N SER A 81 -13.37 20.58 1.82
CA SER A 81 -13.89 21.68 0.97
C SER A 81 -13.07 21.94 -0.29
N ARG A 82 -11.82 21.45 -0.38
CA ARG A 82 -10.89 21.67 -1.51
C ARG A 82 -10.97 20.53 -2.54
N HIS A 83 -11.42 19.35 -2.13
CA HIS A 83 -11.43 18.16 -2.98
C HIS A 83 -12.88 17.74 -3.24
N GLN A 84 -13.50 18.32 -4.26
CA GLN A 84 -14.90 18.06 -4.62
C GLN A 84 -15.02 17.28 -5.92
N LEU A 85 -15.90 16.27 -5.93
CA LEU A 85 -16.22 15.52 -7.14
C LEU A 85 -17.33 16.20 -7.93
N LYS A 86 -17.33 15.98 -9.25
CA LYS A 86 -18.37 16.44 -10.16
C LYS A 86 -19.70 15.74 -9.90
N SER A 87 -20.69 16.47 -9.42
CA SER A 87 -21.97 15.96 -8.90
C SER A 87 -23.20 16.31 -9.76
N GLU A 88 -22.97 16.81 -10.97
CA GLU A 88 -24.00 17.21 -11.94
C GLU A 88 -24.43 16.05 -12.84
N GLY A 89 -25.73 16.01 -13.19
CA GLY A 89 -26.32 14.97 -14.03
C GLY A 89 -26.40 13.60 -13.35
N LYS A 90 -26.48 12.54 -14.17
CA LYS A 90 -26.46 11.16 -13.70
C LYS A 90 -25.07 10.80 -13.15
N VAL A 91 -25.01 10.46 -11.87
CA VAL A 91 -23.77 10.13 -11.17
C VAL A 91 -23.91 8.80 -10.46
N ARG A 92 -22.87 7.96 -10.56
CA ARG A 92 -22.71 6.75 -9.74
C ARG A 92 -21.27 6.67 -9.26
N TYR A 93 -21.09 6.66 -7.95
CA TYR A 93 -19.82 6.41 -7.31
C TYR A 93 -19.86 5.08 -6.57
N PHE A 94 -18.82 4.26 -6.75
CA PHE A 94 -18.62 3.09 -5.93
C PHE A 94 -17.74 3.46 -4.73
N CYS A 95 -18.16 2.98 -3.56
CA CYS A 95 -17.43 3.14 -2.32
C CYS A 95 -16.70 1.83 -2.04
N ASN A 96 -15.51 1.72 -2.62
CA ASN A 96 -14.65 0.55 -2.55
C ASN A 96 -14.03 0.44 -1.15
N GLU A 97 -14.00 -0.76 -0.56
CA GLU A 97 -13.36 -0.95 0.74
C GLU A 97 -11.93 -0.39 0.71
N LYS A 98 -11.57 0.38 1.74
CA LYS A 98 -10.19 0.77 1.95
C LYS A 98 -9.52 -0.31 2.78
N LEU A 99 -8.84 -1.24 2.10
CA LEU A 99 -7.95 -2.19 2.74
C LEU A 99 -6.76 -1.46 3.41
N ASP A 100 -6.24 -2.06 4.46
CA ASP A 100 -5.12 -1.53 5.24
C ASP A 100 -3.92 -2.48 5.13
N GLY A 101 -3.04 -2.14 4.20
CA GLY A 101 -1.83 -2.89 3.92
C GLY A 101 -0.81 -2.05 3.16
N THR A 102 -0.14 -2.68 2.20
CA THR A 102 0.93 -2.07 1.42
C THR A 102 0.49 -1.94 -0.04
N CYS A 103 0.47 -0.71 -0.55
CA CYS A 103 0.23 -0.44 -1.95
C CYS A 103 1.40 -0.98 -2.79
N LEU A 104 1.11 -1.92 -3.68
CA LEU A 104 2.02 -2.56 -4.61
C LEU A 104 1.62 -2.20 -6.04
N ALA A 105 2.52 -1.59 -6.80
CA ALA A 105 2.34 -1.37 -8.23
C ALA A 105 3.08 -2.46 -9.00
N ILE A 106 2.45 -3.03 -10.01
CA ILE A 106 3.04 -4.05 -10.89
C ILE A 106 3.08 -3.45 -12.29
N PHE A 107 4.27 -3.42 -12.88
CA PHE A 107 4.50 -2.88 -14.22
C PHE A 107 5.36 -3.85 -15.05
N PRO A 108 5.21 -3.85 -16.39
CA PRO A 108 6.06 -4.63 -17.27
C PRO A 108 7.39 -3.89 -17.49
N LEU A 109 8.51 -4.48 -17.07
CA LEU A 109 9.84 -3.99 -17.43
C LEU A 109 10.12 -4.32 -18.90
N LYS A 110 10.48 -3.30 -19.68
CA LYS A 110 10.76 -3.45 -21.10
C LYS A 110 12.25 -3.32 -21.39
N ASP A 111 12.71 -4.06 -22.40
CA ASP A 111 14.05 -3.89 -22.97
C ASP A 111 14.11 -2.72 -23.96
N GLU A 112 15.28 -2.48 -24.54
CA GLU A 112 15.54 -1.45 -25.55
C GLU A 112 14.74 -1.60 -26.84
N ASN A 113 14.20 -2.79 -27.10
CA ASN A 113 13.36 -3.09 -28.26
C ASN A 113 11.86 -2.99 -27.92
N GLY A 114 11.52 -2.66 -26.67
CA GLY A 114 10.14 -2.58 -26.19
C GLY A 114 9.54 -3.92 -25.78
N ASN A 115 10.32 -5.01 -25.77
CA ASN A 115 9.84 -6.33 -25.34
C ASN A 115 9.73 -6.37 -23.82
N VAL A 116 8.62 -6.91 -23.30
CA VAL A 116 8.49 -7.18 -21.88
C VAL A 116 9.41 -8.34 -21.49
N ILE A 117 10.32 -8.07 -20.55
CA ILE A 117 11.27 -9.07 -20.04
C ILE A 117 10.90 -9.59 -18.65
N GLU A 118 10.18 -8.79 -17.86
CA GLU A 118 9.80 -9.15 -16.48
C GLU A 118 8.61 -8.30 -16.02
N LEU A 119 7.77 -8.83 -15.13
CA LEU A 119 6.83 -8.02 -14.34
C LEU A 119 7.45 -7.66 -13.00
N VAL A 120 7.60 -6.36 -12.73
CA VAL A 120 8.31 -5.87 -11.55
C VAL A 120 7.32 -5.30 -10.53
N PRO A 121 7.23 -5.88 -9.31
CA PRO A 121 6.50 -5.28 -8.21
C PRO A 121 7.30 -4.14 -7.59
N LYS A 122 6.65 -3.01 -7.33
CA LYS A 122 7.24 -1.86 -6.63
C LYS A 122 6.33 -1.27 -5.57
N THR A 123 6.92 -0.72 -4.53
CA THR A 123 6.23 0.07 -3.50
C THR A 123 6.28 1.56 -3.85
N ARG A 124 5.77 2.44 -2.97
CA ARG A 124 5.69 3.88 -3.26
C ARG A 124 7.07 4.54 -3.29
N GLY A 125 7.96 4.14 -2.39
CA GLY A 125 9.26 4.75 -2.18
C GLY A 125 10.45 4.04 -2.83
N LYS A 126 10.24 2.87 -3.45
CA LYS A 126 11.26 2.10 -4.20
C LYS A 126 10.80 1.81 -5.63
N ALA A 127 11.77 1.58 -6.52
CA ALA A 127 11.54 1.17 -7.91
C ALA A 127 11.31 -0.34 -8.04
N VAL A 128 11.86 -1.13 -7.10
CA VAL A 128 11.60 -2.56 -6.88
C VAL A 128 11.21 -2.74 -5.42
N ALA A 129 10.17 -3.53 -5.16
CA ALA A 129 9.73 -3.82 -3.80
C ALA A 129 10.83 -4.55 -3.01
N ASP A 130 10.90 -4.31 -1.70
CA ASP A 130 11.89 -4.93 -0.82
C ASP A 130 11.72 -6.46 -0.73
N ASP A 131 12.79 -7.19 -0.42
CA ASP A 131 12.83 -8.66 -0.36
C ASP A 131 11.69 -9.26 0.46
N HIS A 132 11.34 -8.67 1.60
CA HIS A 132 10.27 -9.19 2.45
C HIS A 132 8.87 -8.96 1.83
N ILE A 133 8.67 -7.91 1.04
CA ILE A 133 7.45 -7.69 0.24
C ILE A 133 7.42 -8.69 -0.91
N LEU A 134 8.55 -8.92 -1.57
CA LEU A 134 8.68 -9.90 -2.64
C LEU A 134 8.42 -11.32 -2.14
N GLU A 135 8.87 -11.67 -0.93
CA GLU A 135 8.57 -12.94 -0.26
C GLU A 135 7.05 -13.09 -0.07
N MET A 136 6.37 -12.07 0.44
CA MET A 136 4.90 -12.10 0.60
C MET A 136 4.18 -12.17 -0.75
N TYR A 137 4.64 -11.43 -1.75
CA TYR A 137 4.11 -11.46 -3.12
C TYR A 137 4.35 -12.81 -3.81
N SER A 138 5.40 -13.54 -3.43
CA SER A 138 5.69 -14.86 -3.97
C SER A 138 4.59 -15.88 -3.64
N LEU A 139 3.91 -15.71 -2.50
CA LEU A 139 2.89 -16.60 -1.94
C LEU A 139 1.49 -16.43 -2.57
N ILE A 140 1.32 -15.48 -3.47
CA ILE A 140 0.01 -15.08 -4.02
C ILE A 140 -0.17 -15.66 -5.41
N ASP A 141 -1.41 -16.05 -5.75
CA ASP A 141 -1.75 -16.45 -7.11
C ASP A 141 -1.71 -15.24 -8.05
N LYS A 142 -0.83 -15.32 -9.04
CA LYS A 142 -0.53 -14.25 -10.01
C LYS A 142 -1.10 -14.54 -11.39
N LYS A 143 -1.84 -15.65 -11.57
CA LYS A 143 -2.31 -16.10 -12.89
C LYS A 143 -3.05 -15.00 -13.65
N ALA A 144 -4.04 -14.37 -13.02
CA ALA A 144 -4.81 -13.30 -13.67
C ALA A 144 -3.96 -12.07 -14.05
N ILE A 145 -2.92 -11.76 -13.27
CA ILE A 145 -1.99 -10.66 -13.55
C ILE A 145 -1.13 -10.99 -14.76
N LEU A 146 -0.58 -12.21 -14.80
CA LEU A 146 0.21 -12.70 -15.93
C LEU A 146 -0.62 -12.72 -17.21
N ASP A 147 -1.82 -13.30 -17.16
CA ASP A 147 -2.73 -13.38 -18.30
C ASP A 147 -3.12 -11.98 -18.84
N TYR A 148 -3.25 -10.98 -17.97
CA TYR A 148 -3.51 -9.60 -18.37
C TYR A 148 -2.37 -9.02 -19.21
N PHE A 149 -1.13 -9.12 -18.73
CA PHE A 149 0.03 -8.59 -19.45
C PHE A 149 0.37 -9.41 -20.70
N ASP A 150 0.19 -10.73 -20.66
CA ASP A 150 0.47 -11.63 -21.78
C ASP A 150 -0.60 -11.57 -22.88
N GLY A 151 -1.85 -11.20 -22.56
CA GLY A 151 -2.97 -11.29 -23.51
C GLY A 151 -3.58 -9.94 -23.91
N TYR A 152 -3.79 -9.05 -22.95
CA TYR A 152 -4.57 -7.82 -23.14
C TYR A 152 -3.69 -6.58 -23.39
N SER A 153 -2.44 -6.63 -22.92
CA SER A 153 -1.64 -5.42 -22.68
C SER A 153 -0.23 -5.50 -23.29
N LYS A 154 -0.08 -6.15 -24.45
CA LYS A 154 1.23 -6.46 -25.06
C LYS A 154 2.10 -5.24 -25.39
N ASP A 155 1.50 -4.07 -25.63
CA ASP A 155 2.21 -2.85 -26.09
C ASP A 155 2.26 -1.71 -25.04
N THR A 156 1.75 -1.91 -23.84
CA THR A 156 1.28 -0.77 -23.03
C THR A 156 2.29 -0.24 -22.02
N THR A 157 2.01 0.96 -21.50
CA THR A 157 2.65 1.56 -20.31
C THR A 157 1.84 1.27 -19.05
N ASP A 158 1.08 0.16 -19.06
CA ASP A 158 0.12 -0.15 -18.03
C ASP A 158 0.78 -0.39 -16.67
N VAL A 159 0.10 0.07 -15.63
CA VAL A 159 0.46 -0.21 -14.24
C VAL A 159 -0.78 -0.65 -13.49
N LEU A 160 -0.72 -1.86 -12.92
CA LEU A 160 -1.75 -2.38 -12.04
C LEU A 160 -1.39 -2.07 -10.59
N PHE A 161 -2.32 -1.49 -9.84
CA PHE A 161 -2.12 -1.14 -8.43
C PHE A 161 -2.95 -2.04 -7.55
N PHE A 162 -2.29 -2.65 -6.58
CA PHE A 162 -2.87 -3.57 -5.62
C PHE A 162 -2.65 -3.10 -4.18
N GLU A 163 -3.55 -3.45 -3.28
CA GLU A 163 -3.24 -3.49 -1.85
C GLU A 163 -2.85 -4.93 -1.48
N LEU A 164 -1.63 -5.12 -1.00
CA LEU A 164 -1.16 -6.34 -0.36
C LEU A 164 -1.57 -6.34 1.11
N TYR A 165 -2.36 -7.30 1.55
CA TYR A 165 -2.96 -7.30 2.89
C TYR A 165 -3.11 -8.71 3.47
N GLY A 166 -3.20 -8.81 4.80
CA GLY A 166 -3.39 -10.07 5.50
C GLY A 166 -2.69 -10.11 6.84
N THR A 167 -2.74 -11.28 7.50
CA THR A 167 -2.02 -11.51 8.77
C THR A 167 -0.51 -11.40 8.63
N LEU A 168 0.06 -11.76 7.47
CA LEU A 168 1.50 -11.61 7.22
C LEU A 168 1.92 -10.16 7.06
N ASN A 169 1.09 -9.35 6.38
CA ASN A 169 1.26 -7.91 6.18
C ASN A 169 0.34 -7.11 7.12
N ARG A 170 0.56 -7.23 8.44
CA ARG A 170 -0.37 -6.71 9.44
C ARG A 170 -0.18 -5.22 9.69
N HIS A 171 -1.17 -4.43 9.27
CA HIS A 171 -1.28 -3.01 9.60
C HIS A 171 -2.20 -2.82 10.82
N GLU A 172 -2.99 -1.76 10.83
CA GLU A 172 -3.83 -1.36 11.96
C GLU A 172 -5.14 -2.16 11.97
N ILE A 173 -5.79 -2.29 10.81
CA ILE A 173 -6.90 -3.21 10.61
C ILE A 173 -6.34 -4.63 10.44
N ALA A 174 -6.80 -5.53 11.30
CA ALA A 174 -6.31 -6.89 11.32
C ALA A 174 -7.20 -7.79 10.43
N HIS A 175 -6.70 -8.13 9.24
CA HIS A 175 -7.34 -9.06 8.32
C HIS A 175 -7.04 -10.52 8.70
N MET A 176 -7.67 -11.01 9.78
CA MET A 176 -7.31 -12.30 10.41
C MET A 176 -7.72 -13.54 9.58
N ASP A 177 -8.71 -13.38 8.71
CA ASP A 177 -9.21 -14.47 7.87
C ASP A 177 -8.42 -14.58 6.54
N THR A 178 -7.45 -13.70 6.33
CA THR A 178 -6.60 -13.65 5.13
C THR A 178 -5.16 -13.81 5.55
N TYR A 179 -4.51 -14.92 5.17
CA TYR A 179 -3.09 -15.11 5.48
C TYR A 179 -2.22 -14.03 4.82
N ILE A 180 -2.31 -13.96 3.49
CA ILE A 180 -1.78 -12.90 2.62
C ILE A 180 -2.56 -12.95 1.30
N ASP A 181 -2.93 -11.81 0.74
CA ASP A 181 -3.60 -11.71 -0.57
C ASP A 181 -3.39 -10.29 -1.14
N ILE A 182 -3.75 -10.10 -2.41
CA ILE A 182 -3.83 -8.79 -3.06
C ILE A 182 -5.27 -8.50 -3.52
N LYS A 183 -5.63 -7.20 -3.52
CA LYS A 183 -6.79 -6.70 -4.28
C LYS A 183 -6.41 -5.52 -5.14
N LEU A 184 -6.92 -5.49 -6.37
CA LEU A 184 -6.74 -4.41 -7.32
C LEU A 184 -7.49 -3.17 -6.80
N ILE A 185 -6.75 -2.06 -6.65
CA ILE A 185 -7.23 -0.77 -6.14
C ILE A 185 -7.17 0.35 -7.19
N GLY A 186 -6.51 0.10 -8.33
CA GLY A 186 -6.53 1.01 -9.46
C GLY A 186 -5.71 0.51 -10.64
N VAL A 187 -5.92 1.15 -11.78
CA VAL A 187 -5.28 0.80 -13.04
C VAL A 187 -4.89 2.08 -13.76
N TYR A 188 -3.66 2.14 -14.24
CA TYR A 188 -3.18 3.19 -15.12
C TYR A 188 -2.90 2.61 -16.49
N VAL A 189 -3.56 3.16 -17.51
CA VAL A 189 -3.49 2.71 -18.92
C VAL A 189 -3.45 3.96 -19.79
N ASP A 190 -2.58 3.96 -20.80
CA ASP A 190 -2.50 5.01 -21.84
C ASP A 190 -2.51 6.44 -21.28
N GLY A 191 -1.69 6.71 -20.27
CA GLY A 191 -1.54 8.05 -19.74
C GLY A 191 -2.60 8.47 -18.70
N LYS A 192 -3.60 7.63 -18.39
CA LYS A 192 -4.70 7.95 -17.46
C LYS A 192 -5.00 6.86 -16.44
N PHE A 193 -5.52 7.27 -15.29
CA PHE A 193 -6.13 6.35 -14.34
C PHE A 193 -7.56 6.00 -14.77
N LEU A 194 -7.89 4.71 -14.76
CA LEU A 194 -9.24 4.25 -15.04
C LEU A 194 -10.18 4.58 -13.88
N ASN A 195 -11.40 4.99 -14.20
CA ASN A 195 -12.50 5.08 -13.23
C ASN A 195 -13.14 3.69 -12.99
N ASP A 196 -13.99 3.57 -11.97
CA ASP A 196 -14.57 2.28 -11.59
C ASP A 196 -15.34 1.60 -12.73
N ASN A 197 -16.07 2.34 -13.58
CA ASN A 197 -16.77 1.75 -14.72
C ASN A 197 -15.82 1.25 -15.81
N GLU A 198 -14.70 1.94 -16.02
CA GLU A 198 -13.65 1.51 -16.95
C GLU A 198 -12.94 0.25 -16.44
N ILE A 199 -12.69 0.15 -15.12
CA ILE A 199 -12.13 -1.06 -14.50
C ILE A 199 -13.07 -2.26 -14.74
N LEU A 200 -14.39 -2.08 -14.63
CA LEU A 200 -15.37 -3.14 -14.90
C LEU A 200 -15.36 -3.65 -16.35
N SER A 201 -14.73 -2.93 -17.28
CA SER A 201 -14.60 -3.35 -18.69
C SER A 201 -13.33 -4.19 -18.97
N LEU A 202 -12.45 -4.34 -17.98
CA LEU A 202 -11.25 -5.17 -18.07
C LEU A 202 -11.62 -6.67 -18.08
N PRO A 203 -10.68 -7.56 -18.47
CA PRO A 203 -10.89 -9.01 -18.40
C PRO A 203 -11.44 -9.46 -17.04
N TYR A 204 -12.42 -10.37 -17.07
CA TYR A 204 -13.18 -10.80 -15.89
C TYR A 204 -12.29 -11.24 -14.72
N ASP A 205 -11.19 -11.95 -15.00
CA ASP A 205 -10.27 -12.44 -13.96
C ASP A 205 -9.55 -11.29 -13.23
N ILE A 206 -9.21 -10.19 -13.93
CA ILE A 206 -8.64 -8.99 -13.32
C ILE A 206 -9.68 -8.23 -12.50
N VAL A 207 -10.91 -8.09 -13.02
CA VAL A 207 -12.03 -7.51 -12.27
C VAL A 207 -12.35 -8.34 -11.03
N GLY A 208 -12.18 -9.65 -11.10
CA GLY A 208 -12.31 -10.58 -9.97
C GLY A 208 -11.36 -10.26 -8.82
N LEU A 209 -10.18 -9.67 -9.11
CA LEU A 209 -9.21 -9.21 -8.12
C LEU A 209 -9.57 -7.83 -7.54
N SER A 210 -10.51 -7.08 -8.09
CA SER A 210 -10.87 -5.76 -7.56
C SER A 210 -11.37 -5.82 -6.13
N VAL A 211 -10.96 -4.82 -5.35
CA VAL A 211 -11.52 -4.59 -4.02
C VAL A 211 -13.04 -4.41 -4.14
N LYS A 212 -13.79 -4.96 -3.17
CA LYS A 212 -15.25 -4.92 -3.24
C LYS A 212 -15.76 -3.52 -2.92
N SER A 213 -16.73 -3.08 -3.72
CA SER A 213 -17.60 -1.97 -3.36
C SER A 213 -18.53 -2.40 -2.23
N LEU A 214 -18.61 -1.60 -1.17
CA LEU A 214 -19.55 -1.83 -0.07
C LEU A 214 -20.85 -1.08 -0.35
N PHE A 215 -20.71 0.18 -0.76
CA PHE A 215 -21.81 1.08 -1.05
C PHE A 215 -21.69 1.65 -2.46
N SER A 216 -22.79 2.18 -2.98
CA SER A 216 -22.79 3.11 -4.10
C SER A 216 -23.59 4.35 -3.75
N ILE A 217 -23.07 5.51 -4.12
CA ILE A 217 -23.80 6.77 -4.12
C ILE A 217 -24.33 6.99 -5.53
N ILE A 218 -25.64 7.17 -5.67
CA ILE A 218 -26.32 7.32 -6.96
C ILE A 218 -27.11 8.61 -6.98
N LYS A 219 -27.03 9.36 -8.07
CA LYS A 219 -27.95 10.43 -8.44
C LYS A 219 -28.45 10.17 -9.85
N TYR A 220 -29.76 10.14 -10.02
CA TYR A 220 -30.38 10.01 -11.34
C TYR A 220 -30.47 11.38 -12.03
N GLU A 221 -30.61 11.38 -13.36
CA GLU A 221 -30.51 12.59 -14.18
C GLU A 221 -31.54 13.67 -13.80
N ASP A 222 -32.76 13.24 -13.44
CA ASP A 222 -33.87 14.11 -13.06
C ASP A 222 -34.01 14.31 -11.53
N GLU A 223 -33.10 13.75 -10.73
CA GLU A 223 -33.16 13.84 -9.26
C GLU A 223 -32.22 14.93 -8.75
N SER A 224 -32.70 15.76 -7.81
CA SER A 224 -31.86 16.71 -7.08
C SER A 224 -31.07 16.06 -5.95
N GLU A 225 -31.48 14.88 -5.51
CA GLU A 225 -30.98 14.19 -4.31
C GLU A 225 -30.14 12.97 -4.67
N PHE A 226 -29.28 12.58 -3.74
CA PHE A 226 -28.45 11.38 -3.79
C PHE A 226 -29.09 10.26 -2.99
N ARG A 227 -28.85 9.03 -3.41
CA ARG A 227 -29.23 7.80 -2.70
C ARG A 227 -28.00 6.98 -2.41
N ILE A 228 -27.98 6.29 -1.27
CA ILE A 228 -26.94 5.31 -0.94
C ILE A 228 -27.57 3.92 -1.02
N GLY A 229 -26.88 2.99 -1.67
CA GLY A 229 -27.27 1.59 -1.72
C GLY A 229 -26.12 0.66 -1.39
N TRP A 230 -26.40 -0.47 -0.76
CA TRP A 230 -25.47 -1.59 -0.70
C TRP A 230 -25.25 -2.15 -2.11
N THR A 231 -24.01 -2.45 -2.47
CA THR A 231 -23.68 -2.94 -3.83
C THR A 231 -23.59 -4.46 -3.87
N ILE A 232 -22.57 -5.03 -3.24
CA ILE A 232 -22.40 -6.47 -3.08
C ILE A 232 -21.96 -6.70 -1.64
N MET A 233 -22.75 -7.48 -0.90
CA MET A 233 -22.50 -7.73 0.50
C MET A 233 -21.64 -8.98 0.64
N GLU A 234 -20.39 -8.80 1.04
CA GLU A 234 -19.59 -9.94 1.47
C GLU A 234 -20.20 -10.54 2.74
N PRO A 235 -20.14 -11.87 2.92
CA PRO A 235 -20.70 -12.54 4.09
C PRO A 235 -20.22 -11.96 5.43
N ARG A 236 -19.01 -11.39 5.48
CA ARG A 236 -18.48 -10.75 6.70
C ARG A 236 -19.19 -9.44 7.09
N PHE A 237 -19.91 -8.80 6.17
CA PHE A 237 -20.69 -7.59 6.43
C PHE A 237 -22.18 -7.87 6.66
N GLU A 238 -22.67 -9.07 6.29
CA GLU A 238 -24.08 -9.46 6.45
C GLU A 238 -24.65 -9.20 7.86
N PRO A 239 -23.94 -9.55 8.97
CA PRO A 239 -24.47 -9.34 10.32
C PRO A 239 -24.64 -7.86 10.71
N TYR A 240 -24.05 -6.95 9.94
CA TYR A 240 -24.01 -5.50 10.20
C TYR A 240 -24.86 -4.71 9.20
N LYS A 241 -25.65 -5.41 8.37
CA LYS A 241 -26.53 -4.76 7.41
C LYS A 241 -27.72 -4.11 8.11
N PHE A 242 -28.03 -2.92 7.65
CA PHE A 242 -29.22 -2.16 7.99
C PHE A 242 -29.84 -1.57 6.73
N GLU A 243 -31.12 -1.24 6.82
CA GLU A 243 -31.87 -0.61 5.74
C GLU A 243 -31.37 0.83 5.51
N ILE A 244 -31.30 1.22 4.25
CA ILE A 244 -30.95 2.58 3.82
C ILE A 244 -32.15 3.12 3.04
N THR A 245 -32.97 3.93 3.70
CA THR A 245 -34.20 4.48 3.11
C THR A 245 -34.08 5.94 2.73
N ASP A 246 -33.06 6.63 3.22
CA ASP A 246 -32.97 8.08 3.15
C ASP A 246 -32.40 8.57 1.81
N THR A 247 -32.87 9.75 1.40
CA THR A 247 -32.28 10.54 0.33
C THR A 247 -31.45 11.68 0.93
N PHE A 248 -30.42 12.10 0.20
CA PHE A 248 -29.43 13.06 0.68
C PHE A 248 -29.39 14.28 -0.25
N PRO A 249 -29.64 15.50 0.24
CA PRO A 249 -29.71 16.69 -0.61
C PRO A 249 -28.38 16.98 -1.34
N THR A 250 -27.25 16.62 -0.75
CA THR A 250 -25.94 16.84 -1.34
C THR A 250 -25.04 15.60 -1.27
N LEU A 251 -24.01 15.55 -2.12
CA LEU A 251 -22.96 14.54 -2.04
C LEU A 251 -22.22 14.59 -0.69
N TYR A 252 -22.11 15.78 -0.09
CA TYR A 252 -21.53 15.92 1.25
C TYR A 252 -22.35 15.17 2.30
N ASP A 253 -23.68 15.33 2.28
CA ASP A 253 -24.58 14.66 3.22
C ASP A 253 -24.52 13.14 3.06
N ALA A 254 -24.52 12.66 1.82
CA ALA A 254 -24.34 11.23 1.53
C ALA A 254 -23.00 10.70 2.07
N ILE A 255 -21.91 11.46 1.92
CA ILE A 255 -20.60 11.09 2.46
C ILE A 255 -20.58 11.09 4.00
N GLN A 256 -21.28 12.02 4.66
CA GLN A 256 -21.41 11.98 6.12
C GLN A 256 -22.18 10.75 6.58
N GLU A 257 -23.26 10.38 5.89
CA GLU A 257 -23.99 9.16 6.24
C GLU A 257 -23.10 7.93 6.06
N ILE A 258 -22.33 7.81 4.98
CA ILE A 258 -21.35 6.71 4.82
C ILE A 258 -20.38 6.64 6.00
N LYS A 259 -19.90 7.78 6.52
CA LYS A 259 -19.04 7.78 7.73
C LYS A 259 -19.78 7.23 8.95
N LEU A 260 -21.04 7.60 9.16
CA LEU A 260 -21.87 7.10 10.26
C LEU A 260 -22.14 5.60 10.11
N MET A 261 -22.42 5.15 8.89
CA MET A 261 -22.60 3.74 8.54
C MET A 261 -21.35 2.91 8.86
N LEU A 262 -20.18 3.36 8.40
CA LEU A 262 -18.88 2.72 8.70
C LEU A 262 -18.57 2.73 10.20
N GLN A 263 -18.96 3.79 10.91
CA GLN A 263 -18.83 3.88 12.36
C GLN A 263 -19.68 2.81 13.06
N ARG A 264 -20.95 2.66 12.69
CA ARG A 264 -21.86 1.64 13.23
C ARG A 264 -21.31 0.23 13.03
N ILE A 265 -20.87 -0.10 11.81
CA ILE A 265 -20.25 -1.40 11.49
C ILE A 265 -19.05 -1.67 12.41
N ASN A 266 -18.14 -0.70 12.53
CA ASN A 266 -16.96 -0.86 13.38
C ASN A 266 -17.31 -1.00 14.87
N ASP A 267 -18.29 -0.24 15.38
CA ASP A 267 -18.69 -0.30 16.79
C ASP A 267 -19.35 -1.64 17.14
N GLU A 268 -20.20 -2.16 16.26
CA GLU A 268 -20.82 -3.48 16.43
C GLU A 268 -19.78 -4.60 16.38
N TYR A 269 -18.87 -4.56 15.41
CA TYR A 269 -17.78 -5.54 15.33
C TYR A 269 -16.86 -5.48 16.56
N TYR A 270 -16.55 -4.27 17.04
CA TYR A 270 -15.67 -4.05 18.19
C TYR A 270 -16.22 -4.64 19.49
N ARG A 271 -17.55 -4.65 19.70
CA ARG A 271 -18.19 -5.20 20.91
C ARG A 271 -17.70 -6.63 21.20
N PHE A 272 -17.58 -7.44 20.16
CA PHE A 272 -17.21 -8.86 20.24
C PHE A 272 -15.71 -9.10 19.97
N ASN A 273 -15.12 -8.36 19.03
CA ASN A 273 -13.77 -8.65 18.54
C ASN A 273 -12.67 -7.76 19.11
N LYS A 274 -13.04 -6.69 19.85
CA LYS A 274 -12.12 -5.69 20.44
C LYS A 274 -11.16 -5.06 19.43
N ARG A 275 -11.59 -4.95 18.17
CA ARG A 275 -10.86 -4.35 17.04
C ARG A 275 -11.84 -3.77 16.01
N SER A 276 -11.35 -2.92 15.11
CA SER A 276 -12.12 -2.41 13.98
C SER A 276 -12.16 -3.44 12.85
N LEU A 277 -13.28 -3.51 12.13
CA LEU A 277 -13.44 -4.37 10.95
C LEU A 277 -12.87 -3.71 9.69
N ILE A 278 -13.04 -2.40 9.57
CA ILE A 278 -12.77 -1.65 8.33
C ILE A 278 -12.09 -0.30 8.61
N GLU A 279 -11.13 0.07 7.76
CA GLU A 279 -10.46 1.38 7.85
C GLU A 279 -11.34 2.51 7.30
N GLY A 280 -12.04 2.24 6.20
CA GLY A 280 -12.92 3.18 5.51
C GLY A 280 -13.25 2.69 4.11
N VAL A 281 -13.63 3.62 3.24
CA VAL A 281 -13.83 3.38 1.81
C VAL A 281 -13.08 4.40 0.96
N VAL A 282 -12.80 4.06 -0.28
CA VAL A 282 -12.24 4.96 -1.30
C VAL A 282 -13.25 5.11 -2.44
N ILE A 283 -13.50 6.34 -2.85
CA ILE A 283 -14.23 6.66 -4.06
C ILE A 283 -13.21 7.04 -5.13
N ASN A 284 -13.36 6.44 -6.31
CA ASN A 284 -12.63 6.81 -7.51
C ASN A 284 -13.56 7.65 -8.40
N GLY A 285 -13.29 8.96 -8.52
CA GLY A 285 -14.19 9.89 -9.19
C GLY A 285 -13.48 10.96 -9.99
N VAL A 286 -14.26 11.81 -10.64
CA VAL A 286 -13.75 12.95 -11.43
C VAL A 286 -13.92 14.23 -10.63
N HIS A 287 -12.83 14.96 -10.42
CA HIS A 287 -12.83 16.27 -9.78
C HIS A 287 -13.52 17.33 -10.67
N LEU A 288 -13.94 18.46 -10.10
CA LEU A 288 -14.61 19.55 -10.84
C LEU A 288 -13.81 20.09 -12.03
N ASN A 289 -12.48 20.01 -12.00
CA ASN A 289 -11.59 20.40 -13.09
C ASN A 289 -11.37 19.30 -14.15
N GLY A 290 -12.10 18.18 -14.08
CA GLY A 290 -12.03 17.07 -15.04
C GLY A 290 -10.92 16.05 -14.78
N THR A 291 -10.09 16.21 -13.74
CA THR A 291 -9.03 15.25 -13.41
C THR A 291 -9.55 14.10 -12.54
N GLN A 292 -9.07 12.88 -12.77
CA GLN A 292 -9.33 11.73 -11.89
C GLN A 292 -8.81 11.99 -10.47
N MET A 293 -9.59 11.59 -9.46
CA MET A 293 -9.29 11.79 -8.06
C MET A 293 -9.76 10.59 -7.21
N TYR A 294 -8.91 10.21 -6.27
CA TYR A 294 -9.23 9.22 -5.25
C TYR A 294 -9.52 9.92 -3.93
N LEU A 295 -10.64 9.57 -3.31
CA LEU A 295 -11.10 10.16 -2.06
C LEU A 295 -11.30 9.11 -0.99
N LYS A 296 -10.58 9.24 0.12
CA LYS A 296 -10.76 8.38 1.30
C LYS A 296 -11.83 8.94 2.23
N ILE A 297 -12.78 8.08 2.58
CA ILE A 297 -13.84 8.32 3.57
C ILE A 297 -13.60 7.36 4.71
N LYS A 298 -13.29 7.89 5.90
CA LYS A 298 -13.02 7.10 7.10
C LYS A 298 -14.02 7.47 8.21
N PRO A 299 -14.49 6.48 9.00
CA PRO A 299 -15.36 6.75 10.14
C PRO A 299 -14.61 7.48 11.24
N ASP A 300 -15.40 8.13 12.10
CA ASP A 300 -14.90 8.98 13.16
C ASP A 300 -14.02 8.25 14.17
N ASN A 301 -14.21 6.98 14.48
CA ASN A 301 -13.36 6.24 15.42
C ASN A 301 -11.96 5.91 14.85
N ILE A 302 -11.84 5.81 13.53
CA ILE A 302 -10.55 5.69 12.83
C ILE A 302 -9.90 7.08 12.75
N VAL A 303 -10.71 8.11 12.56
CA VAL A 303 -10.31 9.52 12.48
C VAL A 303 -9.96 10.09 13.87
N LYS A 304 -10.93 10.30 14.77
CA LYS A 304 -10.88 10.95 16.11
C LYS A 304 -9.87 10.41 17.13
N ALA A 305 -9.01 9.46 16.78
CA ALA A 305 -7.67 9.40 17.40
C ALA A 305 -6.84 10.69 17.17
N PHE A 306 -7.37 11.69 16.43
CA PHE A 306 -6.84 13.02 16.14
C PHE A 306 -6.78 14.05 17.30
N LYS A 307 -7.53 13.87 18.40
CA LYS A 307 -7.58 14.86 19.51
C LYS A 307 -6.96 14.33 20.80
N ASP A 308 -5.64 14.09 20.78
CA ASP A 308 -4.86 14.03 22.01
C ASP A 308 -4.16 15.39 22.20
N PRO A 309 -4.50 16.19 23.24
CA PRO A 309 -3.77 17.42 23.54
C PRO A 309 -2.26 17.19 23.81
N LYS A 310 -1.81 15.93 23.84
CA LYS A 310 -0.40 15.52 24.00
C LYS A 310 0.30 15.17 22.67
N GLY A 311 -0.28 15.47 21.50
CA GLY A 311 0.32 15.26 20.17
C GLY A 311 -0.26 14.05 19.42
N ILE A 312 0.37 13.64 18.31
CA ILE A 312 -0.15 12.53 17.46
C ILE A 312 -0.12 11.20 18.23
N SER A 313 -1.24 10.47 18.24
CA SER A 313 -1.38 9.23 19.02
C SER A 313 -0.37 8.15 18.59
N ARG A 314 -0.01 7.27 19.53
CA ARG A 314 0.92 6.15 19.26
C ARG A 314 0.46 5.26 18.11
N ARG A 315 -0.86 5.14 17.91
CA ARG A 315 -1.51 4.29 16.89
C ARG A 315 -1.11 4.72 15.48
N PHE A 316 -1.26 6.01 15.15
CA PHE A 316 -0.88 6.54 13.83
C PHE A 316 0.63 6.48 13.59
N ILE A 317 1.43 6.80 14.61
CA ILE A 317 2.89 6.68 14.52
C ILE A 317 3.30 5.23 14.24
N LEU A 318 2.67 4.25 14.92
CA LEU A 318 2.95 2.83 14.69
C LEU A 318 2.64 2.42 13.26
N LYS A 319 1.55 2.93 12.67
CA LYS A 319 1.19 2.68 11.27
C LYS A 319 2.28 3.17 10.32
N GLU A 320 2.71 4.42 10.44
CA GLU A 320 3.74 4.99 9.56
C GLU A 320 5.13 4.38 9.78
N VAL A 321 5.46 3.99 11.02
CA VAL A 321 6.68 3.23 11.31
C VAL A 321 6.62 1.85 10.64
N ARG A 322 5.51 1.13 10.70
CA ARG A 322 5.39 -0.18 10.02
C ARG A 322 5.57 -0.04 8.51
N LYS A 323 4.94 0.96 7.88
CA LYS A 323 5.16 1.26 6.46
C LYS A 323 6.63 1.56 6.13
N TYR A 324 7.36 2.23 7.02
CA TYR A 324 8.79 2.44 6.84
C TYR A 324 9.54 1.11 6.78
N PHE A 325 9.27 0.18 7.71
CA PHE A 325 9.85 -1.16 7.64
C PHE A 325 9.37 -1.95 6.42
N ASP A 326 8.13 -1.75 5.98
CA ASP A 326 7.59 -2.40 4.79
C ASP A 326 8.24 -1.87 3.49
N GLU A 327 8.67 -0.61 3.51
CA GLU A 327 9.31 0.05 2.38
C GLU A 327 10.81 -0.30 2.30
N TYR A 328 11.51 -0.30 3.45
CA TYR A 328 12.97 -0.39 3.48
C TYR A 328 13.52 -1.72 4.02
N GLY A 329 12.69 -2.54 4.67
CA GLY A 329 12.99 -3.89 5.14
C GLY A 329 14.44 -4.15 5.56
N SER A 330 15.22 -4.76 4.66
CA SER A 330 16.61 -5.17 4.89
C SER A 330 17.60 -4.00 4.99
N GLU A 331 17.34 -2.90 4.31
CA GLU A 331 18.19 -1.69 4.27
C GLU A 331 18.03 -0.80 5.51
N VAL A 332 17.00 -1.06 6.33
CA VAL A 332 16.68 -0.23 7.51
C VAL A 332 17.89 -0.06 8.45
N ARG A 333 18.75 -1.08 8.57
CA ARG A 333 19.99 -1.03 9.37
C ARG A 333 21.06 -0.11 8.79
N GLU A 334 21.25 -0.17 7.49
CA GLU A 334 22.23 0.64 6.76
C GLU A 334 21.81 2.11 6.78
N LEU A 335 20.57 2.38 6.38
CA LEU A 335 20.00 3.73 6.36
C LEU A 335 20.05 4.41 7.73
N TYR A 336 19.76 3.68 8.81
CA TYR A 336 19.86 4.22 10.17
C TYR A 336 21.31 4.53 10.56
N GLY A 337 22.29 3.74 10.10
CA GLY A 337 23.70 3.95 10.36
C GLY A 337 24.29 5.15 9.60
N GLU A 338 23.79 5.41 8.39
CA GLU A 338 24.16 6.58 7.58
C GLU A 338 23.49 7.87 8.07
N ASP A 339 22.19 7.82 8.35
CA ASP A 339 21.41 8.92 8.90
C ASP A 339 20.36 8.42 9.90
N GLU A 340 20.65 8.60 11.19
CA GLU A 340 19.73 8.25 12.27
C GLU A 340 18.39 9.00 12.21
N ASN A 341 18.25 10.06 11.41
CA ASN A 341 17.00 10.80 11.26
C ASN A 341 16.20 10.42 10.01
N HIS A 342 16.71 9.55 9.13
CA HIS A 342 16.01 9.18 7.89
C HIS A 342 14.60 8.63 8.14
N TYR A 343 14.44 7.74 9.13
CA TYR A 343 13.13 7.22 9.52
C TYR A 343 12.22 8.32 10.09
N LEU A 344 12.78 9.27 10.82
CA LEU A 344 12.03 10.36 11.45
C LEU A 344 11.45 11.28 10.36
N GLU A 345 12.26 11.63 9.37
CA GLU A 345 11.84 12.42 8.21
C GLU A 345 10.77 11.70 7.39
N TYR A 346 10.96 10.41 7.12
CA TYR A 346 9.95 9.59 6.44
C TYR A 346 8.61 9.60 7.18
N VAL A 347 8.63 9.25 8.47
CA VAL A 347 7.40 9.16 9.29
C VAL A 347 6.73 10.53 9.41
N MET A 348 7.50 11.59 9.64
CA MET A 348 6.95 12.94 9.75
C MET A 348 6.29 13.40 8.45
N ARG A 349 6.95 13.21 7.30
CA ARG A 349 6.40 13.54 5.98
C ARG A 349 5.08 12.82 5.71
N ASN A 350 4.96 11.54 6.08
CA ASN A 350 3.70 10.82 5.92
C ASN A 350 2.63 11.29 6.93
N LEU A 351 3.01 11.63 8.16
CA LEU A 351 2.07 12.19 9.14
C LEU A 351 1.57 13.58 8.72
N GLU A 352 2.38 14.40 8.05
CA GLU A 352 1.94 15.68 7.48
C GLU A 352 0.86 15.51 6.40
N GLU A 353 0.64 14.29 5.88
CA GLU A 353 -0.51 14.01 5.01
C GLU A 353 -1.85 13.97 5.76
N GLU A 354 -1.83 13.72 7.07
CA GLU A 354 -3.04 13.52 7.87
C GLU A 354 -3.19 14.53 9.02
N PHE A 355 -2.10 15.19 9.41
CA PHE A 355 -2.05 16.06 10.59
C PHE A 355 -1.50 17.45 10.25
N PRO A 356 -1.98 18.51 10.94
CA PRO A 356 -1.39 19.84 10.83
C PRO A 356 0.10 19.83 11.14
N ASN A 357 0.87 20.63 10.39
CA ASN A 357 2.32 20.68 10.52
C ASN A 357 2.76 21.00 11.96
N GLU A 358 2.03 21.87 12.68
CA GLU A 358 2.38 22.22 14.06
C GLU A 358 2.32 20.99 14.98
N LEU A 359 1.35 20.09 14.77
CA LEU A 359 1.16 18.88 15.57
C LEU A 359 2.24 17.82 15.26
N VAL A 360 2.60 17.68 13.99
CA VAL A 360 3.68 16.75 13.55
C VAL A 360 5.02 17.21 14.10
N ASN A 361 5.30 18.51 14.03
CA ASN A 361 6.57 19.09 14.46
C ASN A 361 6.72 19.28 15.98
N MET A 362 5.69 18.98 16.78
CA MET A 362 5.79 19.03 18.25
C MET A 362 6.94 18.13 18.76
N PRO A 363 7.77 18.60 19.71
CA PRO A 363 8.83 17.79 20.32
C PRO A 363 8.35 16.46 20.92
N LYS A 364 7.13 16.45 21.50
CA LYS A 364 6.50 15.24 22.05
C LYS A 364 6.18 14.22 20.96
N THR A 365 5.71 14.66 19.79
CA THR A 365 5.45 13.80 18.64
C THR A 365 6.75 13.17 18.16
N LYS A 366 7.82 13.95 17.94
CA LYS A 366 9.14 13.45 17.53
C LYS A 366 9.68 12.41 18.52
N LYS A 367 9.65 12.69 19.83
CA LYS A 367 10.06 11.73 20.87
C LYS A 367 9.25 10.43 20.84
N ARG A 368 7.94 10.52 20.57
CA ARG A 368 7.06 9.37 20.44
C ARG A 368 7.36 8.55 19.17
N ILE A 369 7.67 9.21 18.05
CA ILE A 369 8.14 8.54 16.82
C ILE A 369 9.39 7.73 17.12
N LYS A 370 10.42 8.33 17.73
CA LYS A 370 11.65 7.62 18.10
C LYS A 370 11.36 6.39 18.97
N LYS A 371 10.52 6.54 20.00
CA LYS A 371 10.16 5.42 20.88
C LYS A 371 9.46 4.29 20.13
N VAL A 372 8.45 4.61 19.32
CA VAL A 372 7.68 3.59 18.58
C VAL A 372 8.55 2.90 17.53
N PHE A 373 9.43 3.65 16.88
CA PHE A 373 10.41 3.08 15.95
C PHE A 373 11.28 2.04 16.64
N MET A 374 11.89 2.38 17.78
CA MET A 374 12.70 1.42 18.56
C MET A 374 11.86 0.23 19.04
N ASP A 375 10.62 0.44 19.52
CA ASP A 375 9.74 -0.66 19.93
C ASP A 375 9.49 -1.65 18.77
N VAL A 376 9.29 -1.15 17.53
CA VAL A 376 9.07 -1.98 16.34
C VAL A 376 10.37 -2.66 15.91
N TRP A 377 11.47 -1.92 15.88
CA TRP A 377 12.79 -2.43 15.56
C TRP A 377 13.19 -3.59 16.48
N ASP A 378 13.08 -3.38 17.79
CA ASP A 378 13.39 -4.39 18.81
C ASP A 378 12.45 -5.60 18.74
N SER A 379 11.19 -5.39 18.32
CA SER A 379 10.27 -6.50 18.07
C SER A 379 10.62 -7.32 16.83
N LYS A 380 11.38 -6.74 15.88
CA LYS A 380 11.84 -7.41 14.65
C LYS A 380 13.20 -8.07 14.84
N ILE A 381 14.02 -7.61 15.79
CA ILE A 381 15.24 -8.31 16.22
C ILE A 381 14.83 -9.50 17.09
N PRO A 382 15.14 -10.75 16.70
CA PRO A 382 14.91 -11.88 17.57
C PRO A 382 15.72 -11.70 18.86
N SER A 383 15.06 -11.73 20.02
CA SER A 383 15.76 -11.63 21.30
C SER A 383 16.87 -12.70 21.40
N VAL A 384 17.95 -12.42 22.14
CA VAL A 384 19.03 -13.39 22.41
C VAL A 384 18.46 -14.72 22.93
N SER A 385 17.38 -14.68 23.72
CA SER A 385 16.68 -15.89 24.17
C SER A 385 16.11 -16.73 23.03
N LEU A 386 15.57 -16.11 21.97
CA LEU A 386 15.03 -16.82 20.81
C LEU A 386 16.15 -17.31 19.88
N GLN A 387 17.24 -16.53 19.74
CA GLN A 387 18.44 -16.95 19.03
C GLN A 387 19.03 -18.21 19.65
N ASN A 388 19.21 -18.22 20.97
CA ASN A 388 19.70 -19.40 21.69
C ASN A 388 18.78 -20.63 21.51
N ILE A 389 17.46 -20.42 21.40
CA ILE A 389 16.52 -21.54 21.15
C ILE A 389 16.70 -22.09 19.74
N ALA A 390 16.79 -21.23 18.73
CA ALA A 390 17.02 -21.66 17.35
C ALA A 390 18.37 -22.37 17.18
N GLU A 391 19.44 -21.82 17.76
CA GLU A 391 20.77 -22.46 17.77
C GLU A 391 20.75 -23.82 18.48
N LYS A 392 20.02 -23.91 19.59
CA LYS A 392 19.83 -25.18 20.32
C LYS A 392 19.09 -26.21 19.46
N LEU A 393 18.01 -25.81 18.78
CA LEU A 393 17.24 -26.71 17.91
C LEU A 393 18.11 -27.29 16.79
N ILE A 394 18.93 -26.46 16.13
CA ILE A 394 19.85 -26.94 15.08
C ILE A 394 20.93 -27.85 15.66
N LYS A 395 21.46 -27.53 16.85
CA LYS A 395 22.49 -28.35 17.49
C LYS A 395 21.97 -29.72 17.93
N GLU A 396 20.75 -29.79 18.44
CA GLU A 396 20.15 -31.03 18.95
C GLU A 396 19.51 -31.87 17.84
N TYR A 397 19.10 -31.24 16.74
CA TYR A 397 18.43 -31.87 15.61
C TYR A 397 19.05 -31.43 14.27
N PRO A 398 20.33 -31.75 14.00
CA PRO A 398 21.10 -31.18 12.89
C PRO A 398 20.62 -31.60 11.49
N ASP A 399 19.93 -32.74 11.38
CA ASP A 399 19.49 -33.31 10.10
C ASP A 399 17.99 -33.05 9.81
N GLU A 400 17.30 -32.31 10.69
CA GLU A 400 15.86 -32.08 10.58
C GLU A 400 15.54 -30.80 9.79
N GLU A 401 14.56 -30.89 8.88
CA GLU A 401 14.10 -29.74 8.10
C GLU A 401 13.40 -28.70 8.98
N ILE A 402 13.43 -27.43 8.58
CA ILE A 402 12.81 -26.31 9.32
C ILE A 402 11.37 -26.59 9.76
N PRO A 403 10.46 -27.16 8.94
CA PRO A 403 9.10 -27.47 9.38
C PRO A 403 9.06 -28.41 10.59
N LYS A 404 9.99 -29.36 10.67
CA LYS A 404 10.10 -30.30 11.79
C LYS A 404 10.71 -29.63 13.02
N LEU A 405 11.73 -28.80 12.86
CA LEU A 405 12.30 -27.98 13.92
C LEU A 405 11.24 -27.04 14.53
N MET A 406 10.36 -26.47 13.70
CA MET A 406 9.26 -25.63 14.16
C MET A 406 8.18 -26.41 14.92
N ALA A 407 7.92 -27.66 14.56
CA ALA A 407 7.04 -28.54 15.32
C ALA A 407 7.63 -28.87 16.71
N ILE A 408 8.94 -29.14 16.77
CA ILE A 408 9.67 -29.37 18.03
C ILE A 408 9.64 -28.10 18.88
N PHE A 409 9.95 -26.93 18.30
CA PHE A 409 9.86 -25.64 18.98
C PHE A 409 8.49 -25.41 19.63
N ALA A 410 7.41 -25.64 18.87
CA ALA A 410 6.05 -25.43 19.35
C ALA A 410 5.67 -26.38 20.50
N SER A 411 6.28 -27.57 20.55
CA SER A 411 6.08 -28.57 21.60
C SER A 411 6.90 -28.27 22.86
N GLU A 412 8.19 -27.95 22.70
CA GLU A 412 9.12 -27.73 23.81
C GLU A 412 8.99 -26.34 24.45
N TYR A 413 8.54 -25.34 23.67
CA TYR A 413 8.42 -23.94 24.11
C TYR A 413 7.00 -23.39 23.95
N PRO A 414 5.96 -24.01 24.55
CA PRO A 414 4.56 -23.64 24.32
C PRO A 414 4.24 -22.19 24.71
N SER A 415 4.93 -21.64 25.72
CA SER A 415 4.77 -20.25 26.15
C SER A 415 5.37 -19.22 25.18
N LYS A 416 6.23 -19.65 24.25
CA LYS A 416 6.88 -18.83 23.21
C LYS A 416 6.31 -19.07 21.82
N LYS A 417 5.21 -19.83 21.69
CA LYS A 417 4.56 -20.13 20.41
C LYS A 417 4.17 -18.88 19.60
N LYS A 418 3.84 -17.77 20.28
CA LYS A 418 3.58 -16.47 19.63
C LYS A 418 4.79 -15.89 18.87
N ASP A 419 6.00 -16.33 19.21
CA ASP A 419 7.28 -15.88 18.65
C ASP A 419 7.79 -16.83 17.55
N SER A 420 6.96 -17.78 17.10
CA SER A 420 7.32 -18.79 16.08
C SER A 420 7.88 -18.17 14.79
N ARG A 421 7.37 -17.00 14.38
CA ARG A 421 7.86 -16.30 13.18
C ARG A 421 9.33 -15.89 13.33
N HIS A 422 9.75 -15.43 14.51
CA HIS A 422 11.14 -15.05 14.74
C HIS A 422 12.07 -16.25 14.80
N VAL A 423 11.63 -17.35 15.41
CA VAL A 423 12.41 -18.59 15.44
C VAL A 423 12.58 -19.16 14.04
N TYR A 424 11.50 -19.21 13.26
CA TYR A 424 11.55 -19.61 11.84
C TYR A 424 12.56 -18.75 11.06
N THR A 425 12.48 -17.41 11.17
CA THR A 425 13.42 -16.50 10.51
C THR A 425 14.87 -16.73 10.94
N ILE A 426 15.13 -17.01 12.23
CA ILE A 426 16.50 -17.34 12.68
C ILE A 426 16.97 -18.65 12.04
N LEU A 427 16.15 -19.70 12.07
CA LEU A 427 16.49 -21.01 11.51
C LEU A 427 16.82 -20.92 10.02
N THR A 428 15.99 -20.24 9.24
CA THR A 428 16.22 -20.01 7.79
C THR A 428 17.51 -19.22 7.53
N ASN A 429 17.85 -18.27 8.40
CA ASN A 429 19.08 -17.49 8.26
C ASN A 429 20.34 -18.28 8.64
N ILE A 430 20.22 -19.26 9.54
CA ILE A 430 21.34 -20.16 9.88
C ILE A 430 21.55 -21.16 8.76
N GLU A 431 20.48 -21.75 8.21
CA GLU A 431 20.56 -22.70 7.08
C GLU A 431 21.21 -22.06 5.84
N LYS A 432 20.89 -20.79 5.53
CA LYS A 432 21.54 -20.05 4.43
C LYS A 432 23.04 -19.79 4.62
N ARG A 433 23.59 -19.98 5.83
CA ARG A 433 25.01 -19.75 6.16
C ARG A 433 25.81 -21.05 6.25
N MET A 434 25.14 -22.19 6.27
CA MET A 434 25.71 -23.53 6.16
C MET A 434 25.83 -23.89 4.69
#